data_AF-L8LZK9-F1
#
_entry.id   AF-L8LZK9-F1
#
_cell.length_a   1.000
_cell.length_b   1.000
_cell.length_c   1.000
_cell.angle_alpha   90.00
_cell.angle_beta   90.00
_cell.angle_gamma   90.00
#
_symmetry.space_group_name_H-M   'P 1'
#
loop_
_entity.id
_entity.type
_entity.pdbx_description
1 polymer ?
#
loop_
_entity_poly.entity_id
_entity_poly.type
_entity_poly.pdbx_seq_one_letter_code
_entity_poly.pdbx_strand_id
1 'polypeptide(L)'
;MLIIKTIAELKTYLKNEQPSLKIGLVPTMGAFHQGHTSLIKRAVQECDRVVVSIFVNPLQFSPTEDLAQYPRQLATDSDLCAELGVAIIFAPNLEEIGITGDASTQGQLTTITPPATMTSKLCGKYRPGHFTGVATIVTKLLNIVQPNRAYFGQKDAQQLAIIRRLVTDLNLPVEIIGCPIIREASGLALSSRNQYLSSTEKSQAAIIYQSLKSAAQEFFRGETEADNLITIVKDQLAITNEVKLQYVELVDPLTLKPLAQVETIGLLAIAAHVGNTRLIDNMILRQPIIAIDGPAGAGKSTVTRRVAEQLGLLYLDTGAMYRAVTWLVMDAGIAVDDEDAIASLVKDVIIDLIPTDSPEIPLGVQINGQEVTKVIRTPEVTANVSAVAAQAAVREQLVKAQQLCGAKGGVIAEGRDIGTNVYPDADLKIFLTASVEERARRRSIDLKNQGQKNIDLPQLQQEIQARDDKDSSRAIAPLRKADDAVEVITDGLTIEEVVAKIVNLYQVSYQ
;
A
#
# COMPACT_ATOMS: atom_id res chain seq x y z
N MET A 1 -15.38 -17.21 15.73
CA MET A 1 -13.92 -17.39 15.72
C MET A 1 -13.58 -18.77 16.30
N LEU A 2 -12.72 -19.54 15.64
CA LEU A 2 -12.22 -20.84 16.11
C LEU A 2 -10.74 -20.74 16.51
N ILE A 3 -10.31 -21.53 17.50
CA ILE A 3 -8.89 -21.71 17.82
C ILE A 3 -8.50 -23.13 17.43
N ILE A 4 -7.70 -23.25 16.37
CA ILE A 4 -7.27 -24.51 15.78
C ILE A 4 -5.79 -24.73 16.11
N LYS A 5 -5.45 -25.93 16.56
CA LYS A 5 -4.07 -26.28 16.98
C LYS A 5 -3.37 -27.26 16.04
N THR A 6 -4.10 -27.93 15.15
CA THR A 6 -3.53 -28.94 14.24
C THR A 6 -3.70 -28.53 12.78
N ILE A 7 -2.74 -28.91 11.94
CA ILE A 7 -2.75 -28.69 10.49
C ILE A 7 -3.93 -29.44 9.86
N ALA A 8 -4.21 -30.66 10.33
CA ALA A 8 -5.30 -31.47 9.80
C ALA A 8 -6.67 -30.80 10.00
N GLU A 9 -6.92 -30.27 11.20
CA GLU A 9 -8.16 -29.54 11.51
C GLU A 9 -8.27 -28.26 10.69
N LEU A 10 -7.18 -27.48 10.58
CA LEU A 10 -7.18 -26.23 9.82
C LEU A 10 -7.46 -26.47 8.34
N LYS A 11 -6.77 -27.46 7.74
CA LYS A 11 -6.99 -27.82 6.33
C LYS A 11 -8.40 -28.33 6.09
N THR A 12 -8.95 -29.11 7.02
CA THR A 12 -10.33 -29.60 6.92
C THR A 12 -11.32 -28.45 6.97
N TYR A 13 -11.13 -27.49 7.88
CA TYR A 13 -11.98 -26.31 7.97
C TYR A 13 -11.94 -25.49 6.67
N LEU A 14 -10.74 -25.11 6.19
CA LEU A 14 -10.59 -24.29 5.00
C LEU A 14 -11.07 -24.97 3.73
N LYS A 15 -10.95 -26.31 3.63
CA LYS A 15 -11.45 -27.08 2.48
C LYS A 15 -12.98 -27.13 2.42
N ASN A 16 -13.66 -27.02 3.57
CA ASN A 16 -15.12 -27.03 3.64
C ASN A 16 -15.75 -25.65 3.40
N GLU A 17 -14.95 -24.59 3.33
CA GLU A 17 -15.41 -23.26 2.92
C GLU A 17 -15.65 -23.20 1.39
N GLN A 18 -16.39 -22.19 0.92
CA GLN A 18 -16.67 -22.06 -0.51
C GLN A 18 -15.38 -21.72 -1.28
N PRO A 19 -15.11 -22.34 -2.44
CA PRO A 19 -13.88 -22.11 -3.21
C PRO A 19 -13.65 -20.66 -3.66
N SER A 20 -14.70 -19.85 -3.71
CA SER A 20 -14.64 -18.43 -4.12
C SER A 20 -14.25 -17.48 -2.99
N LEU A 21 -14.18 -17.94 -1.74
CA LEU A 21 -13.82 -17.05 -0.62
C LEU A 21 -12.35 -16.66 -0.67
N LYS A 22 -12.09 -15.38 -0.48
CA LYS A 22 -10.76 -14.82 -0.36
C LYS A 22 -10.26 -15.01 1.07
N ILE A 23 -9.18 -15.79 1.21
CA ILE A 23 -8.54 -16.08 2.48
C ILE A 23 -7.36 -15.12 2.71
N GLY A 24 -7.39 -14.42 3.84
CA GLY A 24 -6.31 -13.58 4.33
C GLY A 24 -5.53 -14.28 5.45
N LEU A 25 -4.20 -14.22 5.42
CA LEU A 25 -3.32 -14.71 6.48
C LEU A 25 -2.57 -13.54 7.15
N VAL A 26 -2.63 -13.48 8.48
CA VAL A 26 -1.77 -12.59 9.28
C VAL A 26 -0.85 -13.45 10.15
N PRO A 27 0.40 -13.69 9.73
CA PRO A 27 1.32 -14.50 10.52
C PRO A 27 1.96 -13.68 11.65
N THR A 28 1.88 -14.19 12.88
CA THR A 28 2.37 -13.50 14.08
C THR A 28 3.04 -14.46 15.07
N MET A 29 3.75 -13.89 16.03
CA MET A 29 4.24 -14.62 17.22
C MET A 29 3.37 -14.39 18.47
N GLY A 30 2.19 -13.76 18.33
CA GLY A 30 1.35 -13.33 19.46
C GLY A 30 1.85 -12.05 20.16
N ALA A 31 1.28 -11.77 21.34
CA ALA A 31 1.48 -10.55 22.12
C ALA A 31 1.16 -9.29 21.32
N PHE A 32 -0.11 -9.15 20.98
CA PHE A 32 -0.59 -8.13 20.08
C PHE A 32 -0.47 -6.71 20.63
N HIS A 33 -0.38 -5.78 19.67
CA HIS A 33 -0.37 -4.33 19.87
C HIS A 33 -1.05 -3.69 18.65
N GLN A 34 -1.27 -2.38 18.66
CA GLN A 34 -2.03 -1.71 17.58
C GLN A 34 -1.44 -1.92 16.18
N GLY A 35 -0.12 -2.12 16.06
CA GLY A 35 0.50 -2.60 14.82
C GLY A 35 -0.10 -3.93 14.31
N HIS A 36 -0.23 -4.96 15.14
CA HIS A 36 -0.90 -6.21 14.74
C HIS A 36 -2.38 -5.99 14.44
N THR A 37 -3.06 -5.15 15.25
CA THR A 37 -4.46 -4.77 15.02
C THR A 37 -4.66 -4.15 13.65
N SER A 38 -3.76 -3.29 13.16
CA SER A 38 -3.91 -2.67 11.84
C SER A 38 -3.78 -3.68 10.71
N LEU A 39 -2.87 -4.67 10.83
CA LEU A 39 -2.75 -5.78 9.88
C LEU A 39 -4.05 -6.59 9.83
N ILE A 40 -4.60 -6.96 11.00
CA ILE A 40 -5.84 -7.74 11.10
C ILE A 40 -7.02 -6.96 10.52
N LYS A 41 -7.16 -5.67 10.85
CA LYS A 41 -8.23 -4.82 10.30
C LYS A 41 -8.17 -4.76 8.78
N ARG A 42 -7.00 -4.54 8.20
CA ARG A 42 -6.82 -4.51 6.75
C ARG A 42 -7.15 -5.87 6.12
N ALA A 43 -6.72 -6.97 6.73
CA ALA A 43 -7.05 -8.30 6.26
C ALA A 43 -8.57 -8.57 6.26
N VAL A 44 -9.27 -8.18 7.33
CA VAL A 44 -10.73 -8.38 7.46
C VAL A 44 -11.52 -7.49 6.49
N GLN A 45 -11.01 -6.31 6.17
CA GLN A 45 -11.63 -5.43 5.17
C GLN A 45 -11.47 -5.95 3.73
N GLU A 46 -10.39 -6.68 3.45
CA GLU A 46 -10.01 -7.07 2.09
C GLU A 46 -10.26 -8.56 1.75
N CYS A 47 -10.60 -9.39 2.74
CA CYS A 47 -10.77 -10.84 2.62
C CYS A 47 -12.04 -11.33 3.34
N ASP A 48 -12.69 -12.36 2.79
CA ASP A 48 -13.90 -12.95 3.37
C ASP A 48 -13.62 -13.76 4.65
N ARG A 49 -12.43 -14.38 4.71
CA ARG A 49 -11.98 -15.20 5.84
C ARG A 49 -10.56 -14.84 6.23
N VAL A 50 -10.36 -14.49 7.50
CA VAL A 50 -9.01 -14.17 8.02
C VAL A 50 -8.56 -15.25 9.00
N VAL A 51 -7.36 -15.77 8.73
CA VAL A 51 -6.60 -16.66 9.60
C VAL A 51 -5.46 -15.85 10.23
N VAL A 52 -5.39 -15.83 11.56
CA VAL A 52 -4.24 -15.29 12.28
C VAL A 52 -3.44 -16.46 12.84
N SER A 53 -2.15 -16.58 12.48
CA SER A 53 -1.29 -17.59 13.11
C SER A 53 -0.59 -17.00 14.33
N ILE A 54 -0.60 -17.71 15.45
CA ILE A 54 0.14 -17.34 16.67
C ILE A 54 1.14 -18.45 16.95
N PHE A 55 2.40 -18.21 16.58
CA PHE A 55 3.46 -19.21 16.75
C PHE A 55 4.81 -18.54 17.02
N VAL A 56 5.34 -18.72 18.24
CA VAL A 56 6.69 -18.24 18.58
C VAL A 56 7.71 -19.19 17.96
N ASN A 57 8.20 -18.83 16.78
CA ASN A 57 9.12 -19.65 15.99
C ASN A 57 10.53 -19.67 16.62
N PRO A 58 11.02 -20.78 17.18
CA PRO A 58 12.36 -20.82 17.77
C PRO A 58 13.48 -20.70 16.73
N LEU A 59 13.24 -21.06 15.47
CA LEU A 59 14.26 -21.07 14.40
C LEU A 59 14.78 -19.66 14.05
N GLN A 60 14.04 -18.62 14.42
CA GLN A 60 14.39 -17.23 14.12
C GLN A 60 15.03 -16.49 15.31
N PHE A 61 15.26 -17.16 16.44
CA PHE A 61 15.95 -16.56 17.59
C PHE A 61 17.38 -17.06 17.65
N SER A 62 18.33 -16.15 17.82
CA SER A 62 19.70 -16.56 18.16
C SER A 62 19.78 -17.04 19.62
N PRO A 63 20.83 -17.79 20.02
CA PRO A 63 21.01 -18.20 21.41
C PRO A 63 21.10 -17.04 22.41
N THR A 64 21.45 -15.84 21.94
CA THR A 64 21.56 -14.62 22.76
C THR A 64 20.27 -13.78 22.73
N GLU A 65 19.24 -14.21 22.01
CA GLU A 65 17.95 -13.52 21.94
C GLU A 65 16.95 -14.04 22.97
N ASP A 66 15.86 -13.30 23.12
CA ASP A 66 14.90 -13.35 24.20
C ASP A 66 13.82 -14.44 24.04
N LEU A 67 14.10 -15.59 23.41
CA LEU A 67 13.10 -16.64 23.15
C LEU A 67 12.37 -17.12 24.42
N ALA A 68 13.12 -17.26 25.53
CA ALA A 68 12.56 -17.67 26.82
C ALA A 68 11.67 -16.58 27.43
N GLN A 69 12.00 -15.31 27.19
CA GLN A 69 11.32 -14.13 27.74
C GLN A 69 10.25 -13.55 26.80
N TYR A 70 10.09 -14.11 25.60
CA TYR A 70 9.10 -13.64 24.63
C TYR A 70 7.69 -13.80 25.22
N PRO A 71 6.87 -12.73 25.21
CA PRO A 71 5.54 -12.74 25.82
C PRO A 71 4.62 -13.75 25.13
N ARG A 72 3.84 -14.50 25.92
CA ARG A 72 2.84 -15.46 25.44
C ARG A 72 1.50 -15.15 26.09
N GLN A 73 0.57 -14.59 25.33
CA GLN A 73 -0.70 -14.04 25.84
C GLN A 73 -1.90 -14.52 25.00
N LEU A 74 -1.97 -15.83 24.71
CA LEU A 74 -2.95 -16.39 23.78
C LEU A 74 -4.41 -16.01 24.12
N ALA A 75 -4.77 -15.93 25.41
CA ALA A 75 -6.12 -15.54 25.81
C ALA A 75 -6.44 -14.09 25.37
N THR A 76 -5.61 -13.12 25.76
CA THR A 76 -5.76 -11.71 25.38
C THR A 76 -5.70 -11.51 23.87
N ASP A 77 -4.78 -12.20 23.19
CA ASP A 77 -4.68 -12.16 21.73
C ASP A 77 -5.96 -12.72 21.07
N SER A 78 -6.59 -13.73 21.68
CA SER A 78 -7.83 -14.34 21.17
C SER A 78 -9.03 -13.42 21.31
N ASP A 79 -9.16 -12.72 22.43
CA ASP A 79 -10.24 -11.76 22.65
C ASP A 79 -10.18 -10.64 21.59
N LEU A 80 -8.99 -10.10 21.34
CA LEU A 80 -8.78 -9.07 20.31
C LEU A 80 -9.08 -9.58 18.90
N CYS A 81 -8.68 -10.82 18.57
CA CYS A 81 -9.05 -11.44 17.30
C CYS A 81 -10.58 -11.55 17.12
N ALA A 82 -11.31 -11.92 18.18
CA ALA A 82 -12.76 -12.05 18.13
C ALA A 82 -13.44 -10.69 17.89
N GLU A 83 -12.98 -9.64 18.56
CA GLU A 83 -13.47 -8.26 18.38
C GLU A 83 -13.22 -7.73 16.96
N LEU A 84 -12.10 -8.10 16.35
CA LEU A 84 -11.71 -7.64 15.02
C LEU A 84 -12.33 -8.45 13.88
N GLY A 85 -13.11 -9.50 14.16
CA GLY A 85 -13.76 -10.33 13.15
C GLY A 85 -12.89 -11.43 12.55
N VAL A 86 -11.84 -11.87 13.25
CA VAL A 86 -11.01 -12.99 12.81
C VAL A 86 -11.82 -14.29 12.80
N ALA A 87 -11.72 -15.07 11.72
CA ALA A 87 -12.42 -16.33 11.60
C ALA A 87 -11.70 -17.44 12.38
N ILE A 88 -10.37 -17.51 12.25
CA ILE A 88 -9.55 -18.59 12.82
C ILE A 88 -8.27 -18.05 13.43
N ILE A 89 -7.94 -18.55 14.62
CA ILE A 89 -6.59 -18.49 15.18
C ILE A 89 -5.94 -19.86 14.98
N PHE A 90 -4.83 -19.91 14.25
CA PHE A 90 -4.00 -21.10 14.15
C PHE A 90 -2.85 -21.01 15.16
N ALA A 91 -2.94 -21.79 16.24
CA ALA A 91 -2.00 -21.78 17.36
C ALA A 91 -1.36 -23.16 17.57
N PRO A 92 -0.52 -23.64 16.62
CA PRO A 92 0.10 -24.95 16.70
C PRO A 92 1.20 -25.02 17.76
N ASN A 93 1.49 -26.22 18.24
CA ASN A 93 2.69 -26.48 19.03
C ASN A 93 3.91 -26.73 18.13
N LEU A 94 5.10 -26.89 18.72
CA LEU A 94 6.34 -27.12 17.95
C LEU A 94 6.31 -28.43 17.15
N GLU A 95 5.78 -29.50 17.75
CA GLU A 95 5.68 -30.82 17.15
C GLU A 95 4.79 -30.83 15.90
N GLU A 96 3.65 -30.14 15.95
CA GLU A 96 2.73 -29.99 14.83
C GLU A 96 3.40 -29.31 13.63
N ILE A 97 4.29 -28.34 13.88
CA ILE A 97 5.08 -27.66 12.85
C ILE A 97 6.33 -28.47 12.46
N GLY A 98 6.53 -29.65 13.06
CA GLY A 98 7.68 -30.53 12.79
C GLY A 98 9.00 -29.98 13.30
N ILE A 99 8.96 -29.14 14.35
CA ILE A 99 10.13 -28.67 15.08
C ILE A 99 10.25 -29.54 16.34
N THR A 100 10.85 -30.72 16.20
CA THR A 100 11.09 -31.65 17.30
C THR A 100 12.42 -31.36 18.00
N GLY A 101 12.47 -31.56 19.31
CA GLY A 101 13.50 -31.04 20.19
C GLY A 101 14.62 -32.02 20.53
N ASP A 102 15.75 -31.89 19.83
CA ASP A 102 17.11 -32.21 20.28
C ASP A 102 18.11 -31.74 19.20
N ALA A 103 19.30 -31.28 19.60
CA ALA A 103 20.31 -30.72 18.69
C ALA A 103 20.75 -31.73 17.59
N SER A 104 20.49 -33.02 17.81
CA SER A 104 20.69 -34.14 16.88
C SER A 104 19.65 -34.21 15.75
N THR A 105 18.43 -33.67 15.93
CA THR A 105 17.34 -33.71 14.92
C THR A 105 17.14 -32.37 14.20
N GLN A 106 17.70 -31.26 14.71
CA GLN A 106 17.70 -29.95 14.04
C GLN A 106 18.35 -29.97 12.64
N GLY A 107 19.24 -30.93 12.35
CA GLY A 107 19.84 -31.12 11.03
C GLY A 107 18.94 -31.81 9.98
N GLN A 108 17.74 -32.28 10.35
CA GLN A 108 16.84 -33.01 9.44
C GLN A 108 15.67 -32.15 8.92
N LEU A 109 15.43 -30.97 9.48
CA LEU A 109 14.37 -30.09 9.03
C LEU A 109 14.76 -29.44 7.69
N THR A 110 13.91 -29.59 6.67
CA THR A 110 14.05 -28.81 5.43
C THR A 110 13.94 -27.32 5.74
N THR A 111 14.94 -26.55 5.33
CA THR A 111 14.98 -25.10 5.52
C THR A 111 14.90 -24.38 4.18
N ILE A 112 14.38 -23.16 4.24
CA ILE A 112 14.33 -22.24 3.12
C ILE A 112 15.34 -21.12 3.40
N THR A 113 16.35 -21.01 2.56
CA THR A 113 17.43 -20.03 2.75
C THR A 113 17.29 -18.90 1.73
N PRO A 114 17.02 -17.66 2.18
CA PRO A 114 16.97 -16.50 1.29
C PRO A 114 18.33 -16.21 0.61
N PRO A 115 18.35 -15.48 -0.52
CA PRO A 115 19.61 -15.07 -1.14
C PRO A 115 20.53 -14.34 -0.17
N ALA A 116 21.82 -14.68 -0.17
CA ALA A 116 22.82 -14.08 0.72
C ALA A 116 22.91 -12.54 0.57
N THR A 117 22.61 -12.01 -0.63
CA THR A 117 22.56 -10.57 -0.88
C THR A 117 21.51 -9.86 -0.04
N MET A 118 20.45 -10.55 0.38
CA MET A 118 19.36 -10.00 1.18
C MET A 118 19.57 -10.18 2.69
N THR A 119 20.48 -11.06 3.12
CA THR A 119 20.73 -11.38 4.53
C THR A 119 22.11 -10.94 5.04
N SER A 120 23.04 -10.59 4.15
CA SER A 120 24.42 -10.18 4.52
C SER A 120 24.53 -8.75 5.11
N LYS A 121 23.43 -7.98 5.10
CA LYS A 121 23.33 -6.60 5.56
C LYS A 121 22.17 -6.42 6.54
N LEU A 122 22.03 -5.22 7.11
CA LEU A 122 20.95 -4.86 8.04
C LEU A 122 20.84 -5.89 9.19
N CYS A 123 19.63 -6.25 9.63
CA CYS A 123 19.40 -7.22 10.70
C CYS A 123 20.06 -8.58 10.42
N GLY A 124 20.15 -9.00 9.17
CA GLY A 124 20.68 -10.32 8.82
C GLY A 124 22.15 -10.49 9.18
N LYS A 125 22.95 -9.43 9.04
CA LYS A 125 24.35 -9.39 9.48
C LYS A 125 24.51 -9.64 10.98
N TYR A 126 23.60 -9.11 11.79
CA TYR A 126 23.66 -9.18 13.25
C TYR A 126 22.87 -10.35 13.83
N ARG A 127 22.09 -11.07 13.00
CA ARG A 127 21.25 -12.19 13.42
C ARG A 127 21.41 -13.37 12.45
N PRO A 128 22.58 -14.05 12.44
CA PRO A 128 22.81 -15.20 11.56
C PRO A 128 21.74 -16.28 11.73
N GLY A 129 21.22 -16.81 10.63
CA GLY A 129 20.15 -17.82 10.62
C GLY A 129 18.73 -17.28 10.83
N HIS A 130 18.56 -16.05 11.34
CA HIS A 130 17.24 -15.46 11.62
C HIS A 130 16.30 -15.55 10.41
N PHE A 131 16.72 -15.07 9.25
CA PHE A 131 15.88 -15.04 8.06
C PHE A 131 15.67 -16.41 7.41
N THR A 132 16.58 -17.36 7.63
CA THR A 132 16.33 -18.77 7.26
C THR A 132 15.18 -19.32 8.11
N GLY A 133 15.17 -19.04 9.42
CA GLY A 133 14.07 -19.41 10.31
C GLY A 133 12.74 -18.77 9.91
N VAL A 134 12.75 -17.47 9.59
CA VAL A 134 11.57 -16.72 9.11
C VAL A 134 11.06 -17.27 7.78
N ALA A 135 11.92 -17.41 6.76
CA ALA A 135 11.51 -17.90 5.45
C ALA A 135 10.96 -19.33 5.52
N THR A 136 11.57 -20.18 6.36
CA THR A 136 11.10 -21.56 6.58
C THR A 136 9.70 -21.57 7.19
N ILE A 137 9.46 -20.85 8.29
CA ILE A 137 8.15 -20.89 8.94
C ILE A 137 7.05 -20.24 8.09
N VAL A 138 7.36 -19.12 7.43
CA VAL A 138 6.38 -18.44 6.56
C VAL A 138 6.02 -19.34 5.37
N THR A 139 6.99 -20.01 4.74
CA THR A 139 6.71 -20.98 3.66
C THR A 139 5.80 -22.11 4.15
N LYS A 140 6.04 -22.65 5.36
CA LYS A 140 5.15 -23.66 5.95
C LYS A 140 3.73 -23.13 6.15
N LEU A 141 3.58 -21.94 6.73
CA LEU A 141 2.27 -21.32 6.96
C LEU A 141 1.53 -21.05 5.66
N LEU A 142 2.20 -20.55 4.62
CA LEU A 142 1.62 -20.33 3.29
C LEU A 142 1.15 -21.65 2.66
N ASN A 143 1.90 -22.74 2.81
CA ASN A 143 1.50 -24.06 2.32
C ASN A 143 0.36 -24.70 3.13
N ILE A 144 0.28 -24.40 4.43
CA ILE A 144 -0.76 -24.92 5.33
C ILE A 144 -2.09 -24.20 5.09
N VAL A 145 -2.06 -22.87 5.02
CA VAL A 145 -3.23 -22.00 4.94
C VAL A 145 -3.70 -21.78 3.50
N GLN A 146 -2.77 -21.76 2.54
CA GLN A 146 -3.02 -21.42 1.12
C GLN A 146 -3.83 -20.13 0.95
N PRO A 147 -3.38 -19.00 1.54
CA PRO A 147 -4.14 -17.75 1.50
C PRO A 147 -4.03 -17.08 0.12
N ASN A 148 -5.06 -16.30 -0.25
CA ASN A 148 -4.98 -15.38 -1.39
C ASN A 148 -4.09 -14.18 -1.07
N ARG A 149 -4.15 -13.68 0.17
CA ARG A 149 -3.35 -12.54 0.66
C ARG A 149 -2.68 -12.85 1.98
N ALA A 150 -1.44 -12.41 2.16
CA ALA A 150 -0.77 -12.46 3.44
C ALA A 150 -0.23 -11.07 3.83
N TYR A 151 -0.48 -10.67 5.09
CA TYR A 151 -0.27 -9.30 5.57
C TYR A 151 0.91 -9.23 6.53
N PHE A 152 1.84 -8.32 6.25
CA PHE A 152 3.08 -8.14 7.02
C PHE A 152 3.33 -6.66 7.29
N GLY A 153 3.88 -6.33 8.45
CA GLY A 153 4.19 -4.95 8.81
C GLY A 153 5.45 -4.43 8.10
N GLN A 154 5.41 -3.20 7.61
CA GLN A 154 6.56 -2.51 7.00
C GLN A 154 7.68 -2.20 8.00
N LYS A 155 7.41 -2.26 9.31
CA LYS A 155 8.42 -2.07 10.36
C LYS A 155 9.58 -3.06 10.21
N ASP A 156 9.26 -4.31 9.86
CA ASP A 156 10.23 -5.35 9.56
C ASP A 156 10.54 -5.37 8.05
N ALA A 157 10.97 -4.22 7.49
CA ALA A 157 11.12 -4.03 6.05
C ALA A 157 12.01 -5.08 5.36
N GLN A 158 13.11 -5.49 6.00
CA GLN A 158 13.98 -6.56 5.49
C GLN A 158 13.25 -7.91 5.41
N GLN A 159 12.42 -8.24 6.41
CA GLN A 159 11.58 -9.44 6.37
C GLN A 159 10.59 -9.35 5.22
N LEU A 160 9.87 -8.23 5.08
CA LEU A 160 8.88 -8.04 4.02
C LEU A 160 9.51 -8.21 2.62
N ALA A 161 10.68 -7.60 2.38
CA ALA A 161 11.41 -7.75 1.13
C ALA A 161 11.80 -9.22 0.86
N ILE A 162 12.33 -9.92 1.87
CA ILE A 162 12.70 -11.34 1.78
C ILE A 162 11.47 -12.22 1.48
N ILE A 163 10.33 -11.98 2.14
CA ILE A 163 9.11 -12.76 1.91
C ILE A 163 8.53 -12.49 0.52
N ARG A 164 8.56 -11.25 0.02
CA ARG A 164 8.18 -10.94 -1.37
C ARG A 164 9.07 -11.67 -2.37
N ARG A 165 10.39 -11.67 -2.14
CA ARG A 165 11.33 -12.37 -3.01
C ARG A 165 11.10 -13.88 -2.98
N LEU A 166 10.90 -14.45 -1.79
CA LEU A 166 10.58 -15.85 -1.57
C LEU A 166 9.34 -16.28 -2.37
N VAL A 167 8.24 -15.53 -2.24
CA VAL A 167 6.99 -15.82 -2.95
C VAL A 167 7.17 -15.77 -4.47
N THR A 168 7.93 -14.78 -4.95
CA THR A 168 8.24 -14.63 -6.38
C THR A 168 9.10 -15.78 -6.89
N ASP A 169 10.23 -16.06 -6.23
CA ASP A 169 11.21 -17.07 -6.68
C ASP A 169 10.64 -18.49 -6.61
N LEU A 170 9.76 -18.77 -5.64
CA LEU A 170 9.11 -20.08 -5.49
C LEU A 170 7.73 -20.17 -6.17
N ASN A 171 7.31 -19.14 -6.90
CA ASN A 171 6.02 -19.07 -7.59
C ASN A 171 4.83 -19.41 -6.68
N LEU A 172 4.85 -18.92 -5.44
CA LEU A 172 3.77 -19.18 -4.48
C LEU A 172 2.55 -18.33 -4.87
N PRO A 173 1.34 -18.91 -4.97
CA PRO A 173 0.13 -18.22 -5.43
C PRO A 173 -0.51 -17.38 -4.31
N VAL A 174 0.25 -16.42 -3.76
CA VAL A 174 -0.18 -15.54 -2.68
C VAL A 174 0.29 -14.11 -2.94
N GLU A 175 -0.59 -13.14 -2.70
CA GLU A 175 -0.23 -11.73 -2.74
C GLU A 175 0.29 -11.26 -1.37
N ILE A 176 1.48 -10.65 -1.34
CA ILE A 176 2.11 -10.17 -0.09
C ILE A 176 1.82 -8.67 0.12
N ILE A 177 0.97 -8.39 1.09
CA ILE A 177 0.51 -7.04 1.45
C ILE A 177 1.40 -6.48 2.56
N GLY A 178 2.04 -5.34 2.31
CA GLY A 178 2.83 -4.61 3.30
C GLY A 178 1.99 -3.52 3.97
N CYS A 179 1.81 -3.60 5.28
CA CYS A 179 1.01 -2.65 6.05
C CYS A 179 1.89 -1.54 6.67
N PRO A 180 1.46 -0.26 6.63
CA PRO A 180 2.20 0.86 7.21
C PRO A 180 2.59 0.68 8.69
N ILE A 181 3.69 1.33 9.07
CA ILE A 181 4.18 1.34 10.45
C ILE A 181 3.22 2.14 11.33
N ILE A 182 2.63 1.49 12.35
CA ILE A 182 1.87 2.20 13.38
C ILE A 182 2.83 2.72 14.45
N ARG A 183 2.67 4.00 14.81
CA ARG A 183 3.55 4.73 15.73
C ARG A 183 2.76 5.24 16.93
N GLU A 184 3.43 5.37 18.07
CA GLU A 184 2.92 6.15 19.21
C GLU A 184 2.89 7.65 18.86
N ALA A 185 2.23 8.46 19.70
CA ALA A 185 2.21 9.93 19.52
C ALA A 185 3.63 10.55 19.53
N SER A 186 4.58 9.91 20.22
CA SER A 186 6.00 10.29 20.21
C SER A 186 6.71 10.02 18.88
N GLY A 187 6.09 9.23 17.99
CA GLY A 187 6.67 8.74 16.74
C GLY A 187 7.36 7.37 16.86
N LEU A 188 7.53 6.84 18.08
CA LEU A 188 8.11 5.52 18.30
C LEU A 188 7.28 4.43 17.60
N ALA A 189 7.92 3.63 16.75
CA ALA A 189 7.28 2.50 16.09
C ALA A 189 6.80 1.46 17.12
N LEU A 190 5.54 1.02 17.01
CA LEU A 190 4.98 0.04 17.94
C LEU A 190 5.64 -1.34 17.78
N SER A 191 5.93 -1.96 18.92
CA SER A 191 6.61 -3.25 19.01
C SER A 191 6.20 -3.97 20.29
N SER A 192 6.09 -5.30 20.25
CA SER A 192 5.95 -6.11 21.47
C SER A 192 7.11 -5.86 22.43
N ARG A 193 8.31 -5.61 21.90
CA ARG A 193 9.52 -5.26 22.67
C ARG A 193 9.45 -3.90 23.39
N ASN A 194 8.53 -3.00 23.04
CA ASN A 194 8.41 -1.70 23.73
C ASN A 194 7.97 -1.88 25.19
N GLN A 195 7.41 -3.04 25.57
CA GLN A 195 7.04 -3.35 26.96
C GLN A 195 8.25 -3.47 27.90
N TYR A 196 9.45 -3.68 27.34
CA TYR A 196 10.69 -3.80 28.11
C TYR A 196 11.33 -2.44 28.44
N LEU A 197 10.83 -1.36 27.82
CA LEU A 197 11.35 -0.02 28.02
C LEU A 197 10.67 0.66 29.21
N SER A 198 11.45 1.30 30.08
CA SER A 198 10.97 2.27 31.05
C SER A 198 10.36 3.50 30.38
N SER A 199 9.63 4.32 31.13
CA SER A 199 9.04 5.57 30.61
C SER A 199 10.11 6.53 30.05
N THR A 200 11.26 6.63 30.70
CA THR A 200 12.40 7.45 30.24
C THR A 200 12.98 6.90 28.94
N GLU A 201 13.25 5.59 28.88
CA GLU A 201 13.77 4.95 27.68
C GLU A 201 12.81 5.08 26.49
N LYS A 202 11.49 4.98 26.72
CA LYS A 202 10.48 5.21 25.67
C LYS A 202 10.53 6.64 25.12
N SER A 203 10.61 7.63 26.01
CA SER A 203 10.71 9.03 25.62
C SER A 203 11.95 9.28 24.76
N GLN A 204 13.10 8.71 25.17
CA GLN A 204 14.36 8.83 24.45
C GLN A 204 14.35 8.07 23.11
N ALA A 205 13.70 6.91 23.05
CA ALA A 205 13.60 6.12 21.82
C ALA A 205 12.89 6.85 20.66
N ALA A 206 12.11 7.90 20.95
CA ALA A 206 11.48 8.76 19.94
C ALA A 206 12.50 9.42 18.99
N ILE A 207 13.74 9.64 19.45
CA ILE A 207 14.82 10.21 18.63
C ILE A 207 15.12 9.36 17.38
N ILE A 208 14.86 8.05 17.43
CA ILE A 208 15.06 7.14 16.28
C ILE A 208 14.19 7.61 15.11
N TYR A 209 12.89 7.82 15.36
CA TYR A 209 11.98 8.30 14.33
C TYR A 209 12.30 9.73 13.90
N GLN A 210 12.62 10.61 14.86
CA GLN A 210 12.99 12.00 14.55
C GLN A 210 14.22 12.06 13.63
N SER A 211 15.23 11.22 13.87
CA SER A 211 16.44 11.15 13.03
C SER A 211 16.14 10.70 11.60
N LEU A 212 15.27 9.69 11.42
CA LEU A 212 14.80 9.26 10.09
C LEU A 212 14.00 10.38 9.40
N LYS A 213 13.14 11.08 10.14
CA LYS A 213 12.33 12.19 9.62
C LYS A 213 13.22 13.34 9.14
N SER A 214 14.26 13.70 9.89
CA SER A 214 15.21 14.74 9.48
C SER A 214 15.90 14.38 8.16
N ALA A 215 16.37 13.14 8.01
CA ALA A 215 16.97 12.69 6.75
C ALA A 215 15.95 12.70 5.59
N ALA A 216 14.70 12.30 5.84
CA ALA A 216 13.65 12.37 4.83
C ALA A 216 13.32 13.80 4.40
N GLN A 217 13.32 14.76 5.32
CA GLN A 217 13.11 16.18 5.00
C GLN A 217 14.23 16.73 4.10
N GLU A 218 15.48 16.39 4.36
CA GLU A 218 16.59 16.77 3.48
C GLU A 218 16.50 16.06 2.12
N PHE A 219 16.03 14.81 2.10
CA PHE A 219 15.71 14.14 0.84
C PHE A 219 14.65 14.88 0.02
N PHE A 220 13.58 15.36 0.64
CA PHE A 220 12.57 16.18 -0.05
C PHE A 220 13.09 17.56 -0.49
N ARG A 221 14.18 18.05 0.11
CA ARG A 221 14.88 19.28 -0.31
C ARG A 221 15.90 19.04 -1.42
N GLY A 222 16.10 17.79 -1.84
CA GLY A 222 16.94 17.42 -2.98
C GLY A 222 18.23 16.69 -2.60
N GLU A 223 18.49 16.42 -1.32
CA GLU A 223 19.62 15.56 -0.93
C GLU A 223 19.34 14.11 -1.33
N THR A 224 20.26 13.49 -2.05
CA THR A 224 20.09 12.10 -2.51
C THR A 224 21.25 11.21 -2.15
N GLU A 225 22.39 11.77 -1.72
CA GLU A 225 23.60 11.03 -1.39
C GLU A 225 23.41 10.26 -0.07
N ALA A 226 23.68 8.97 -0.12
CA ALA A 226 23.47 8.06 1.00
C ALA A 226 24.29 8.46 2.24
N ASP A 227 25.55 8.84 2.03
CA ASP A 227 26.45 9.21 3.12
C ASP A 227 25.97 10.46 3.87
N ASN A 228 25.40 11.44 3.16
CA ASN A 228 24.84 12.66 3.76
C ASN A 228 23.58 12.33 4.57
N LEU A 229 22.63 11.60 3.98
CA LEU A 229 21.39 11.17 4.66
C LEU A 229 21.68 10.33 5.91
N ILE A 230 22.66 9.40 5.82
CA ILE A 230 23.11 8.59 6.94
C ILE A 230 23.77 9.45 8.03
N THR A 231 24.56 10.45 7.65
CA THR A 231 25.21 11.37 8.59
C THR A 231 24.19 12.18 9.37
N ILE A 232 23.15 12.70 8.71
CA ILE A 232 22.03 13.41 9.36
C ILE A 232 21.39 12.53 10.44
N VAL A 233 21.14 11.25 10.15
CA VAL A 233 20.60 10.30 11.15
C VAL A 233 21.56 10.16 12.34
N LYS A 234 22.84 9.93 12.08
CA LYS A 234 23.86 9.73 13.13
C LYS A 234 24.00 10.94 14.03
N ASP A 235 24.06 12.14 13.46
CA ASP A 235 24.22 13.39 14.20
C ASP A 235 23.01 13.66 15.10
N GLN A 236 21.80 13.39 14.61
CA GLN A 236 20.59 13.53 15.41
C GLN A 236 20.54 12.53 16.58
N LEU A 237 21.00 11.29 16.37
CA LEU A 237 21.05 10.27 17.43
C LEU A 237 22.09 10.60 18.50
N ALA A 238 23.20 11.26 18.13
CA ALA A 238 24.28 11.62 19.04
C ALA A 238 23.87 12.66 20.11
N ILE A 239 22.67 13.25 20.00
CA ILE A 239 22.09 14.17 20.99
C ILE A 239 21.80 13.45 22.32
N THR A 240 21.60 12.13 22.30
CA THR A 240 21.35 11.29 23.49
C THR A 240 22.37 10.16 23.58
N ASN A 241 22.82 9.85 24.80
CA ASN A 241 23.76 8.75 25.04
C ASN A 241 23.05 7.41 25.30
N GLU A 242 21.74 7.43 25.48
CA GLU A 242 20.91 6.29 25.85
C GLU A 242 20.55 5.41 24.65
N VAL A 243 20.60 5.96 23.44
CA VAL A 243 20.35 5.25 22.20
C VAL A 243 21.68 4.86 21.54
N LYS A 244 22.04 3.58 21.64
CA LYS A 244 23.26 3.03 21.05
C LYS A 244 22.98 2.49 19.65
N LEU A 245 23.38 3.24 18.62
CA LEU A 245 23.24 2.83 17.23
C LEU A 245 23.98 1.50 16.94
N GLN A 246 23.28 0.52 16.35
CA GLN A 246 23.88 -0.71 15.84
C GLN A 246 24.22 -0.58 14.35
N TYR A 247 23.29 -0.06 13.56
CA TYR A 247 23.50 0.34 12.17
C TYR A 247 22.46 1.37 11.75
N VAL A 248 22.83 2.18 10.76
CA VAL A 248 21.92 2.87 9.85
C VAL A 248 22.48 2.63 8.44
N GLU A 249 21.63 2.15 7.54
CA GLU A 249 22.03 1.84 6.16
C GLU A 249 20.92 2.30 5.21
N LEU A 250 21.32 2.73 4.00
CA LEU A 250 20.43 3.07 2.90
C LEU A 250 20.54 2.01 1.80
N VAL A 251 19.44 1.34 1.51
CA VAL A 251 19.39 0.22 0.57
C VAL A 251 18.22 0.33 -0.39
N ASP A 252 18.27 -0.40 -1.50
CA ASP A 252 17.11 -0.60 -2.36
C ASP A 252 16.04 -1.44 -1.61
N PRO A 253 14.76 -1.03 -1.57
CA PRO A 253 13.73 -1.68 -0.76
C PRO A 253 13.35 -3.10 -1.22
N LEU A 254 13.67 -3.49 -2.46
CA LEU A 254 13.31 -4.78 -3.02
C LEU A 254 14.47 -5.77 -2.98
N THR A 255 15.65 -5.31 -3.40
CA THR A 255 16.87 -6.11 -3.54
C THR A 255 17.75 -6.06 -2.29
N LEU A 256 17.54 -5.07 -1.42
CA LEU A 256 18.33 -4.78 -0.22
C LEU A 256 19.81 -4.52 -0.52
N LYS A 257 20.15 -4.20 -1.77
CA LYS A 257 21.49 -3.76 -2.15
C LYS A 257 21.74 -2.35 -1.62
N PRO A 258 22.94 -2.06 -1.08
CA PRO A 258 23.32 -0.70 -0.69
C PRO A 258 23.15 0.28 -1.85
N LEU A 259 22.68 1.48 -1.53
CA LEU A 259 22.60 2.60 -2.47
C LEU A 259 23.69 3.61 -2.15
N ALA A 260 24.34 4.13 -3.19
CA ALA A 260 25.19 5.32 -3.08
C ALA A 260 24.34 6.60 -3.09
N GLN A 261 23.26 6.59 -3.87
CA GLN A 261 22.30 7.69 -3.99
C GLN A 261 20.87 7.16 -4.14
N VAL A 262 19.88 7.97 -3.76
CA VAL A 262 18.45 7.68 -3.99
C VAL A 262 18.01 8.29 -5.31
N GLU A 263 18.04 7.50 -6.38
CA GLU A 263 17.57 7.96 -7.70
C GLU A 263 16.04 8.05 -7.77
N THR A 264 15.35 7.03 -7.27
CA THR A 264 13.88 6.99 -7.30
C THR A 264 13.28 6.55 -5.97
N ILE A 265 13.82 5.48 -5.38
CA ILE A 265 13.34 4.93 -4.12
C ILE A 265 14.50 4.34 -3.33
N GLY A 266 14.53 4.61 -2.02
CA GLY A 266 15.49 4.05 -1.08
C GLY A 266 14.79 3.67 0.23
N LEU A 267 15.36 2.71 0.95
CA LEU A 267 14.96 2.30 2.28
C LEU A 267 16.05 2.71 3.26
N LEU A 268 15.80 3.75 4.04
CA LEU A 268 16.67 4.15 5.14
C LEU A 268 16.26 3.35 6.39
N ALA A 269 17.09 2.38 6.78
CA ALA A 269 16.79 1.45 7.85
C ALA A 269 17.78 1.59 9.01
N ILE A 270 17.25 1.51 10.24
CA ILE A 270 18.02 1.67 11.47
C ILE A 270 17.75 0.53 12.45
N ALA A 271 18.78 0.12 13.17
CA ALA A 271 18.66 -0.61 14.41
C ALA A 271 19.50 0.05 15.50
N ALA A 272 18.93 0.16 16.70
CA ALA A 272 19.60 0.73 17.86
C ALA A 272 19.19 0.00 19.14
N HIS A 273 20.04 0.06 20.15
CA HIS A 273 19.74 -0.43 21.49
C HIS A 273 19.37 0.73 22.41
N VAL A 274 18.26 0.59 23.12
CA VAL A 274 17.84 1.48 24.20
C VAL A 274 17.78 0.64 25.47
N GLY A 275 18.70 0.91 26.41
CA GLY A 275 19.00 -0.03 27.48
C GLY A 275 19.45 -1.38 26.91
N ASN A 276 18.75 -2.45 27.28
CA ASN A 276 18.98 -3.80 26.74
C ASN A 276 18.08 -4.14 25.53
N THR A 277 17.12 -3.26 25.19
CA THR A 277 16.12 -3.55 24.17
C THR A 277 16.62 -3.14 22.79
N ARG A 278 16.69 -4.09 21.87
CA ARG A 278 17.01 -3.81 20.46
C ARG A 278 15.74 -3.38 19.72
N LEU A 279 15.74 -2.13 19.26
CA LEU A 279 14.69 -1.52 18.45
C LEU A 279 15.12 -1.43 16.98
N ILE A 280 14.14 -1.48 16.09
CA ILE A 280 14.32 -1.25 14.66
C ILE A 280 13.28 -0.24 14.19
N ASP A 281 13.65 0.52 13.18
CA ASP A 281 12.75 1.40 12.46
C ASP A 281 13.26 1.57 11.03
N ASN A 282 12.42 2.10 10.14
CA ASN A 282 12.82 2.43 8.79
C ASN A 282 11.90 3.49 8.18
N MET A 283 12.37 4.10 7.09
CA MET A 283 11.61 5.02 6.26
C MET A 283 11.92 4.80 4.79
N ILE A 284 10.89 4.77 3.96
CA ILE A 284 11.06 4.79 2.51
C ILE A 284 11.29 6.24 2.07
N LEU A 285 12.38 6.47 1.36
CA LEU A 285 12.72 7.72 0.71
C LEU A 285 12.32 7.61 -0.75
N ARG A 286 11.24 8.28 -1.15
CA ARG A 286 10.80 8.44 -2.54
C ARG A 286 9.98 9.71 -2.66
N GLN A 287 9.85 10.22 -3.88
CA GLN A 287 8.87 11.27 -4.12
C GLN A 287 7.46 10.74 -3.80
N PRO A 288 6.57 11.57 -3.22
CA PRO A 288 5.27 11.12 -2.74
C PRO A 288 4.31 10.75 -3.88
N ILE A 289 3.27 10.00 -3.53
CA ILE A 289 2.11 9.73 -4.37
C ILE A 289 0.93 10.53 -3.84
N ILE A 290 0.35 11.37 -4.69
CA ILE A 290 -0.86 12.13 -4.37
C ILE A 290 -2.05 11.49 -5.07
N ALA A 291 -3.06 11.09 -4.30
CA ALA A 291 -4.33 10.59 -4.81
C ALA A 291 -5.38 11.70 -4.76
N ILE A 292 -6.01 12.02 -5.89
CA ILE A 292 -7.10 13.00 -5.97
C ILE A 292 -8.38 12.32 -6.46
N ASP A 293 -9.32 12.11 -5.54
CA ASP A 293 -10.64 11.54 -5.82
C ASP A 293 -11.74 12.59 -5.76
N GLY A 294 -12.92 12.22 -6.26
CA GLY A 294 -14.12 13.05 -6.17
C GLY A 294 -15.12 12.80 -7.30
N PRO A 295 -16.33 13.36 -7.22
CA PRO A 295 -17.35 13.18 -8.24
C PRO A 295 -17.00 13.87 -9.57
N ALA A 296 -17.72 13.51 -10.63
CA ALA A 296 -17.55 14.15 -11.93
C ALA A 296 -17.93 15.64 -11.84
N GLY A 297 -17.18 16.51 -12.52
CA GLY A 297 -17.42 17.97 -12.51
C GLY A 297 -16.83 18.74 -11.32
N ALA A 298 -16.20 18.06 -10.34
CA ALA A 298 -15.55 18.70 -9.20
C ALA A 298 -14.27 19.51 -9.54
N GLY A 299 -13.86 19.56 -10.81
CA GLY A 299 -12.66 20.29 -11.24
C GLY A 299 -11.34 19.52 -11.16
N LYS A 300 -11.38 18.21 -10.83
CA LYS A 300 -10.20 17.35 -10.64
C LYS A 300 -9.15 17.50 -11.74
N SER A 301 -9.49 17.20 -13.00
CA SER A 301 -8.50 17.14 -14.10
C SER A 301 -7.72 18.43 -14.33
N THR A 302 -8.33 19.57 -14.06
CA THR A 302 -7.64 20.86 -14.20
C THR A 302 -6.78 21.16 -12.98
N VAL A 303 -7.30 20.92 -11.77
CA VAL A 303 -6.58 21.11 -10.50
C VAL A 303 -5.39 20.17 -10.41
N THR A 304 -5.60 18.86 -10.64
CA THR A 304 -4.58 17.82 -10.56
C THR A 304 -3.41 18.12 -11.49
N ARG A 305 -3.66 18.54 -12.74
CA ARG A 305 -2.60 18.90 -13.69
C ARG A 305 -1.76 20.08 -13.23
N ARG A 306 -2.38 21.15 -12.70
CA ARG A 306 -1.65 22.32 -12.19
C ARG A 306 -0.86 21.99 -10.92
N VAL A 307 -1.41 21.18 -10.02
CA VAL A 307 -0.67 20.68 -8.85
C VAL A 307 0.52 19.83 -9.29
N ALA A 308 0.35 18.95 -10.28
CA ALA A 308 1.42 18.12 -10.82
C ALA A 308 2.59 18.97 -11.34
N GLU A 309 2.27 19.98 -12.15
CA GLU A 309 3.25 20.92 -12.71
C GLU A 309 3.98 21.69 -11.60
N GLN A 310 3.25 22.27 -10.65
CA GLN A 310 3.84 23.08 -9.57
C GLN A 310 4.72 22.26 -8.62
N LEU A 311 4.40 20.97 -8.43
CA LEU A 311 5.17 20.07 -7.56
C LEU A 311 6.21 19.22 -8.32
N GLY A 312 6.27 19.31 -9.65
CA GLY A 312 7.15 18.48 -10.47
C GLY A 312 6.82 16.98 -10.42
N LEU A 313 5.55 16.63 -10.21
CA LEU A 313 5.07 15.24 -10.14
C LEU A 313 4.52 14.78 -11.49
N LEU A 314 4.65 13.48 -11.76
CA LEU A 314 4.05 12.86 -12.93
C LEU A 314 2.52 12.82 -12.77
N TYR A 315 1.79 13.48 -13.66
CA TYR A 315 0.34 13.41 -13.71
C TYR A 315 -0.14 12.10 -14.37
N LEU A 316 -0.92 11.31 -13.63
CA LEU A 316 -1.54 10.08 -14.09
C LEU A 316 -3.05 10.29 -14.35
N ASP A 317 -3.43 10.51 -15.62
CA ASP A 317 -4.83 10.56 -16.06
C ASP A 317 -5.42 9.15 -16.14
N THR A 318 -5.89 8.62 -15.00
CA THR A 318 -6.52 7.29 -14.99
C THR A 318 -7.78 7.25 -15.84
N GLY A 319 -8.50 8.37 -15.97
CA GLY A 319 -9.68 8.49 -16.80
C GLY A 319 -9.37 8.23 -18.27
N ALA A 320 -8.21 8.67 -18.76
CA ALA A 320 -7.76 8.39 -20.11
C ALA A 320 -7.48 6.90 -20.33
N MET A 321 -6.90 6.22 -19.34
CA MET A 321 -6.66 4.77 -19.41
C MET A 321 -7.98 3.99 -19.54
N TYR A 322 -8.98 4.30 -18.72
CA TYR A 322 -10.31 3.68 -18.82
C TYR A 322 -10.99 3.99 -20.17
N ARG A 323 -10.86 5.22 -20.69
CA ARG A 323 -11.39 5.58 -22.01
C ARG A 323 -10.67 4.85 -23.15
N ALA A 324 -9.36 4.63 -23.04
CA ALA A 324 -8.59 3.87 -24.03
C ALA A 324 -9.06 2.42 -24.11
N VAL A 325 -9.24 1.75 -22.96
CA VAL A 325 -9.80 0.39 -22.93
C VAL A 325 -11.23 0.35 -23.44
N THR A 326 -12.05 1.35 -23.08
CA THR A 326 -13.43 1.44 -23.60
C THR A 326 -13.45 1.55 -25.12
N TRP A 327 -12.58 2.40 -25.68
CA TRP A 327 -12.43 2.51 -27.12
C TRP A 327 -11.98 1.18 -27.74
N LEU A 328 -11.01 0.48 -27.15
CA LEU A 328 -10.53 -0.82 -27.66
C LEU A 328 -11.65 -1.88 -27.69
N VAL A 329 -12.49 -1.93 -26.65
CA VAL A 329 -13.66 -2.83 -26.59
C VAL A 329 -14.64 -2.51 -27.73
N MET A 330 -14.93 -1.23 -27.94
CA MET A 330 -15.84 -0.78 -29.01
C MET A 330 -15.26 -1.02 -30.40
N ASP A 331 -13.97 -0.74 -30.61
CA ASP A 331 -13.27 -0.93 -31.89
C ASP A 331 -13.21 -2.41 -32.27
N ALA A 332 -13.06 -3.30 -31.28
CA ALA A 332 -13.16 -4.75 -31.45
C ALA A 332 -14.59 -5.26 -31.71
N GLY A 333 -15.61 -4.40 -31.64
CA GLY A 333 -17.01 -4.78 -31.80
C GLY A 333 -17.56 -5.65 -30.67
N ILE A 334 -16.93 -5.63 -29.49
CA ILE A 334 -17.34 -6.41 -28.33
C ILE A 334 -18.43 -5.64 -27.57
N ALA A 335 -19.50 -6.34 -27.17
CA ALA A 335 -20.56 -5.74 -26.37
C ALA A 335 -20.04 -5.36 -24.98
N VAL A 336 -20.47 -4.21 -24.45
CA VAL A 336 -19.95 -3.66 -23.18
C VAL A 336 -20.30 -4.50 -21.95
N ASP A 337 -21.25 -5.43 -22.10
CA ASP A 337 -21.72 -6.39 -21.11
C ASP A 337 -21.18 -7.83 -21.33
N ASP A 338 -20.35 -8.06 -22.35
CA ASP A 338 -19.70 -9.35 -22.58
C ASP A 338 -18.43 -9.48 -21.72
N GLU A 339 -18.61 -9.93 -20.48
CA GLU A 339 -17.54 -9.99 -19.47
C GLU A 339 -16.36 -10.87 -19.91
N ASP A 340 -16.63 -12.02 -20.53
CA ASP A 340 -15.62 -13.00 -20.94
C ASP A 340 -14.79 -12.49 -22.12
N ALA A 341 -15.43 -11.91 -23.13
CA ALA A 341 -14.71 -11.33 -24.28
C ALA A 341 -13.86 -10.13 -23.85
N ILE A 342 -14.39 -9.27 -22.97
CA ILE A 342 -13.65 -8.14 -22.42
C ILE A 342 -12.44 -8.64 -21.61
N ALA A 343 -12.62 -9.65 -20.74
CA ALA A 343 -11.55 -10.20 -19.92
C ALA A 343 -10.40 -10.76 -20.77
N SER A 344 -10.72 -11.43 -21.88
CA SER A 344 -9.74 -11.92 -22.85
C SER A 344 -8.98 -10.78 -23.55
N LEU A 345 -9.70 -9.73 -23.97
CA LEU A 345 -9.13 -8.59 -24.69
C LEU A 345 -8.14 -7.78 -23.84
N VAL A 346 -8.46 -7.54 -22.56
CA VAL A 346 -7.70 -6.62 -21.71
C VAL A 346 -6.51 -7.24 -21.00
N LYS A 347 -6.36 -8.57 -21.09
CA LYS A 347 -5.34 -9.33 -20.35
C LYS A 347 -3.91 -8.85 -20.61
N ASP A 348 -3.59 -8.51 -21.86
CA ASP A 348 -2.24 -8.15 -22.32
C ASP A 348 -2.19 -6.71 -22.88
N VAL A 349 -3.11 -5.84 -22.43
CA VAL A 349 -3.21 -4.47 -22.94
C VAL A 349 -2.04 -3.62 -22.44
N ILE A 350 -1.43 -2.85 -23.34
CA ILE A 350 -0.37 -1.89 -23.02
C ILE A 350 -0.91 -0.49 -23.28
N ILE A 351 -0.85 0.39 -22.28
CA ILE A 351 -1.29 1.79 -22.38
C ILE A 351 -0.12 2.69 -22.07
N ASP A 352 0.24 3.53 -23.03
CA ASP A 352 1.28 4.53 -22.88
C ASP A 352 0.65 5.92 -22.77
N LEU A 353 1.02 6.64 -21.70
CA LEU A 353 0.65 8.03 -21.51
C LEU A 353 1.83 8.91 -21.90
N ILE A 354 1.64 9.75 -22.92
CA ILE A 354 2.68 10.57 -23.51
C ILE A 354 2.53 12.00 -22.96
N PRO A 355 3.53 12.51 -22.22
CA PRO A 355 3.56 13.90 -21.76
C PRO A 355 3.43 14.89 -22.92
N THR A 356 2.80 16.03 -22.65
CA THR A 356 2.66 17.14 -23.60
C THR A 356 3.37 18.39 -23.07
N ASP A 357 3.83 19.26 -23.98
CA ASP A 357 4.62 20.45 -23.65
C ASP A 357 3.84 21.52 -22.85
N SER A 358 2.52 21.38 -22.71
CA SER A 358 1.68 22.30 -21.96
C SER A 358 0.65 21.55 -21.12
N PRO A 359 0.37 22.00 -19.87
CA PRO A 359 -0.68 21.45 -19.00
C PRO A 359 -2.09 21.63 -19.58
N GLU A 360 -2.27 22.61 -20.47
CA GLU A 360 -3.56 22.88 -21.12
C GLU A 360 -3.92 21.80 -22.13
N ILE A 361 -2.90 21.15 -22.70
CA ILE A 361 -3.06 20.06 -23.65
C ILE A 361 -3.23 18.76 -22.85
N PRO A 362 -4.26 17.95 -23.14
CA PRO A 362 -4.40 16.64 -22.52
C PRO A 362 -3.24 15.72 -22.93
N LEU A 363 -2.81 14.85 -22.02
CA LEU A 363 -1.81 13.80 -22.31
C LEU A 363 -2.18 13.03 -23.58
N GLY A 364 -1.14 12.75 -24.38
CA GLY A 364 -1.22 11.79 -25.47
C GLY A 364 -1.45 10.38 -24.93
N VAL A 365 -2.19 9.56 -25.66
CA VAL A 365 -2.53 8.20 -25.23
C VAL A 365 -2.34 7.25 -26.40
N GLN A 366 -1.57 6.20 -26.16
CA GLN A 366 -1.51 5.05 -27.04
C GLN A 366 -2.03 3.81 -26.33
N ILE A 367 -2.72 2.94 -27.08
CA ILE A 367 -3.12 1.62 -26.61
C ILE A 367 -2.64 0.58 -27.63
N ASN A 368 -1.87 -0.40 -27.17
CA ASN A 368 -1.19 -1.39 -28.03
C ASN A 368 -0.40 -0.73 -29.19
N GLY A 369 0.24 0.41 -28.91
CA GLY A 369 1.00 1.21 -29.88
C GLY A 369 0.16 2.08 -30.84
N GLN A 370 -1.18 2.02 -30.76
CA GLN A 370 -2.07 2.85 -31.58
C GLN A 370 -2.38 4.17 -30.89
N GLU A 371 -2.21 5.29 -31.61
CA GLU A 371 -2.59 6.63 -31.17
C GLU A 371 -4.11 6.77 -31.06
N VAL A 372 -4.60 7.12 -29.86
CA VAL A 372 -6.05 7.18 -29.57
C VAL A 372 -6.47 8.46 -28.84
N THR A 373 -5.60 9.45 -28.68
CA THR A 373 -5.84 10.66 -27.88
C THR A 373 -7.14 11.37 -28.25
N LYS A 374 -7.41 11.55 -29.54
CA LYS A 374 -8.63 12.26 -29.97
C LYS A 374 -9.88 11.41 -29.82
N VAL A 375 -9.82 10.14 -30.25
CA VAL A 375 -10.99 9.27 -30.34
C VAL A 375 -11.54 8.89 -28.96
N ILE A 376 -10.67 8.70 -27.96
CA ILE A 376 -11.10 8.34 -26.60
C ILE A 376 -11.90 9.44 -25.90
N ARG A 377 -11.84 10.68 -26.40
CA ARG A 377 -12.53 11.85 -25.83
C ARG A 377 -13.85 12.16 -26.54
N THR A 378 -14.29 11.30 -27.45
CA THR A 378 -15.59 11.44 -28.12
C THR A 378 -16.76 11.19 -27.15
N PRO A 379 -17.96 11.77 -27.41
CA PRO A 379 -19.15 11.50 -26.62
C PRO A 379 -19.52 10.01 -26.57
N GLU A 380 -19.30 9.29 -27.68
CA GLU A 380 -19.60 7.87 -27.84
C GLU A 380 -18.80 7.00 -26.86
N VAL A 381 -17.46 7.17 -26.83
CA VAL A 381 -16.61 6.48 -25.85
C VAL A 381 -17.00 6.88 -24.44
N THR A 382 -17.20 8.18 -24.19
CA THR A 382 -17.55 8.72 -22.87
C THR A 382 -18.83 8.11 -22.29
N ALA A 383 -19.83 7.82 -23.14
CA ALA A 383 -21.08 7.20 -22.73
C ALA A 383 -20.89 5.76 -22.22
N ASN A 384 -19.92 5.02 -22.77
CA ASN A 384 -19.70 3.60 -22.49
C ASN A 384 -18.66 3.33 -21.38
N VAL A 385 -17.82 4.33 -21.01
CA VAL A 385 -16.76 4.15 -19.99
C VAL A 385 -17.29 3.58 -18.69
N SER A 386 -18.47 4.02 -18.26
CA SER A 386 -19.03 3.63 -16.97
C SER A 386 -19.30 2.12 -16.90
N ALA A 387 -19.79 1.53 -17.99
CA ALA A 387 -20.08 0.11 -18.10
C ALA A 387 -18.79 -0.72 -18.19
N VAL A 388 -17.89 -0.38 -19.11
CA VAL A 388 -16.61 -1.09 -19.28
C VAL A 388 -15.74 -0.99 -18.02
N ALA A 389 -15.69 0.17 -17.38
CA ALA A 389 -14.93 0.34 -16.14
C ALA A 389 -15.54 -0.36 -14.92
N ALA A 390 -16.77 -0.87 -14.99
CA ALA A 390 -17.38 -1.67 -13.93
C ALA A 390 -16.99 -3.16 -14.02
N GLN A 391 -16.42 -3.59 -15.15
CA GLN A 391 -15.98 -4.97 -15.37
C GLN A 391 -14.77 -5.31 -14.48
N ALA A 392 -14.84 -6.45 -13.79
CA ALA A 392 -13.82 -6.87 -12.83
C ALA A 392 -12.43 -7.03 -13.48
N ALA A 393 -12.37 -7.67 -14.66
CA ALA A 393 -11.13 -7.88 -15.39
C ALA A 393 -10.47 -6.56 -15.85
N VAL A 394 -11.28 -5.59 -16.29
CA VAL A 394 -10.78 -4.25 -16.67
C VAL A 394 -10.18 -3.55 -15.47
N ARG A 395 -10.88 -3.57 -14.33
CA ARG A 395 -10.42 -2.99 -13.07
C ARG A 395 -9.11 -3.63 -12.62
N GLU A 396 -9.05 -4.95 -12.59
CA GLU A 396 -7.86 -5.68 -12.16
C GLU A 396 -6.63 -5.28 -12.99
N GLN A 397 -6.75 -5.25 -14.32
CA GLN A 397 -5.63 -4.90 -15.18
C GLN A 397 -5.23 -3.42 -15.08
N LEU A 398 -6.20 -2.51 -15.08
CA LEU A 398 -5.89 -1.08 -15.02
C LEU A 398 -5.36 -0.64 -13.66
N VAL A 399 -5.85 -1.20 -12.56
CA VAL A 399 -5.31 -0.92 -11.22
C VAL A 399 -3.85 -1.38 -11.13
N LYS A 400 -3.51 -2.56 -11.66
CA LYS A 400 -2.12 -3.04 -11.72
C LYS A 400 -1.23 -2.09 -12.54
N ALA A 401 -1.68 -1.71 -13.74
CA ALA A 401 -0.94 -0.78 -14.59
C ALA A 401 -0.74 0.59 -13.91
N GLN A 402 -1.78 1.12 -13.26
CA GLN A 402 -1.71 2.36 -12.50
C GLN A 402 -0.70 2.23 -11.36
N GLN A 403 -0.82 1.21 -10.51
CA GLN A 403 0.10 0.96 -9.40
C GLN A 403 1.56 0.85 -9.85
N LEU A 404 1.81 0.27 -11.02
CA LEU A 404 3.14 0.19 -11.59
C LEU A 404 3.72 1.58 -11.91
N CYS A 405 2.90 2.52 -12.42
CA CYS A 405 3.33 3.90 -12.63
C CYS A 405 3.76 4.58 -11.33
N GLY A 406 3.05 4.32 -10.23
CA GLY A 406 3.35 4.89 -8.91
C GLY A 406 4.37 4.09 -8.08
N ALA A 407 4.86 2.94 -8.54
CA ALA A 407 5.70 2.05 -7.74
C ALA A 407 6.99 2.73 -7.23
N LYS A 408 7.49 3.71 -7.98
CA LYS A 408 8.68 4.51 -7.63
C LYS A 408 8.36 5.83 -6.92
N GLY A 409 7.08 6.16 -6.74
CA GLY A 409 6.65 7.46 -6.25
C GLY A 409 6.71 8.56 -7.31
N GLY A 410 6.49 9.81 -6.89
CA GLY A 410 6.57 10.98 -7.76
C GLY A 410 5.38 11.12 -8.70
N VAL A 411 4.21 10.64 -8.27
CA VAL A 411 3.00 10.56 -9.11
C VAL A 411 1.86 11.30 -8.41
N ILE A 412 1.09 12.03 -9.19
CA ILE A 412 -0.22 12.51 -8.79
C ILE A 412 -1.27 11.90 -9.71
N ALA A 413 -2.15 11.10 -9.13
CA ALA A 413 -3.17 10.36 -9.85
C ALA A 413 -4.55 10.85 -9.48
N GLU A 414 -5.41 11.00 -10.47
CA GLU A 414 -6.80 11.37 -10.23
C GLU A 414 -7.78 10.30 -10.67
N GLY A 415 -8.93 10.25 -10.01
CA GLY A 415 -9.96 9.28 -10.32
C GLY A 415 -11.15 9.36 -9.38
N ARG A 416 -11.73 8.19 -9.09
CA ARG A 416 -12.88 8.02 -8.20
C ARG A 416 -12.57 7.18 -6.98
N ASP A 417 -11.54 6.37 -7.08
CA ASP A 417 -11.14 5.35 -6.12
C ASP A 417 -9.61 5.22 -6.04
N ILE A 418 -8.88 6.30 -6.33
CA ILE A 418 -7.43 6.32 -6.30
C ILE A 418 -6.93 6.09 -4.88
N GLY A 419 -7.42 6.86 -3.90
CA GLY A 419 -7.01 6.77 -2.50
C GLY A 419 -7.58 5.58 -1.74
N THR A 420 -8.55 4.86 -2.31
CA THR A 420 -9.18 3.68 -1.69
C THR A 420 -8.70 2.36 -2.29
N ASN A 421 -8.51 2.28 -3.60
CA ASN A 421 -8.20 1.02 -4.29
C ASN A 421 -6.89 1.03 -5.07
N VAL A 422 -6.53 2.14 -5.72
CA VAL A 422 -5.33 2.19 -6.56
C VAL A 422 -4.08 2.40 -5.70
N TYR A 423 -4.06 3.49 -4.93
CA TYR A 423 -3.03 3.85 -3.97
C TYR A 423 -3.64 4.04 -2.57
N PRO A 424 -4.10 2.93 -1.93
CA PRO A 424 -4.58 2.97 -0.56
C PRO A 424 -3.51 3.40 0.45
N ASP A 425 -2.24 3.35 0.06
CA ASP A 425 -1.10 3.79 0.86
C ASP A 425 -0.46 5.08 0.27
N ALA A 426 -1.24 5.88 -0.49
CA ALA A 426 -0.80 7.19 -0.98
C ALA A 426 -0.42 8.12 0.18
N ASP A 427 0.60 8.93 -0.08
CA ASP A 427 1.23 9.87 0.85
C ASP A 427 0.29 11.03 1.22
N LEU A 428 -0.46 11.52 0.22
CA LEU A 428 -1.51 12.52 0.41
C LEU A 428 -2.75 12.10 -0.39
N LYS A 429 -3.90 12.03 0.28
CA LYS A 429 -5.19 11.75 -0.34
C LYS A 429 -6.10 12.95 -0.21
N ILE A 430 -6.59 13.44 -1.33
CA ILE A 430 -7.52 14.57 -1.42
C ILE A 430 -8.83 14.05 -1.99
N PHE A 431 -9.94 14.41 -1.34
CA PHE A 431 -11.29 14.20 -1.88
C PHE A 431 -11.88 15.55 -2.27
N LEU A 432 -11.83 15.87 -3.57
CA LEU A 432 -12.37 17.11 -4.13
C LEU A 432 -13.88 17.01 -4.25
N THR A 433 -14.60 17.94 -3.63
CA THR A 433 -16.06 18.00 -3.68
C THR A 433 -16.56 19.35 -4.20
N ALA A 434 -17.78 19.35 -4.69
CA ALA A 434 -18.53 20.55 -5.08
C ALA A 434 -20.02 20.20 -5.04
N SER A 435 -20.84 21.17 -4.65
CA SER A 435 -22.29 21.08 -4.74
C SER A 435 -22.75 20.65 -6.14
N VAL A 436 -23.87 19.93 -6.22
CA VAL A 436 -24.45 19.51 -7.52
C VAL A 436 -24.80 20.75 -8.34
N GLU A 437 -25.25 21.80 -7.67
CA GLU A 437 -25.59 23.11 -8.21
C GLU A 437 -24.38 23.76 -8.89
N GLU A 438 -23.23 23.83 -8.22
CA GLU A 438 -22.01 24.42 -8.79
C GLU A 438 -21.48 23.58 -9.95
N ARG A 439 -21.53 22.25 -9.85
CA ARG A 439 -21.11 21.35 -10.94
C ARG A 439 -22.01 21.47 -12.17
N ALA A 440 -23.32 21.58 -11.97
CA ALA A 440 -24.27 21.85 -13.03
C ALA A 440 -24.04 23.24 -13.65
N ARG A 441 -23.75 24.26 -12.84
CA ARG A 441 -23.41 25.61 -13.32
C ARG A 441 -22.16 25.59 -14.20
N ARG A 442 -21.07 24.96 -13.75
CA ARG A 442 -19.82 24.81 -14.51
C ARG A 442 -20.07 24.08 -15.83
N ARG A 443 -20.79 22.95 -15.78
CA ARG A 443 -21.11 22.16 -16.97
C ARG A 443 -22.00 22.92 -17.96
N SER A 444 -22.94 23.73 -17.47
CA SER A 444 -23.75 24.60 -18.33
C SER A 444 -22.89 25.63 -19.08
N ILE A 445 -21.89 26.21 -18.41
CA ILE A 445 -20.94 27.14 -19.05
C ILE A 445 -20.12 26.42 -20.14
N ASP A 446 -19.60 25.24 -19.84
CA ASP A 446 -18.83 24.44 -20.81
C ASP A 446 -19.66 24.11 -22.06
N LEU A 447 -20.91 23.68 -21.88
CA LEU A 447 -21.82 23.36 -22.97
C LEU A 447 -22.17 24.60 -23.82
N LYS A 448 -22.35 25.78 -23.19
CA LYS A 448 -22.54 27.05 -23.91
C LYS A 448 -21.31 27.39 -24.76
N ASN A 449 -20.11 27.20 -24.20
CA ASN A 449 -18.85 27.44 -24.92
C ASN A 449 -18.67 26.48 -26.10
N GLN A 450 -19.26 25.28 -26.04
CA GLN A 450 -19.30 24.30 -27.13
C GLN A 450 -20.44 24.56 -28.14
N GLY A 451 -21.19 25.66 -28.00
CA GLY A 451 -22.23 26.07 -28.94
C GLY A 451 -23.61 25.43 -28.71
N GLN A 452 -23.83 24.69 -27.63
CA GLN A 452 -25.17 24.20 -27.28
C GLN A 452 -26.07 25.35 -26.82
N LYS A 453 -27.30 25.36 -27.33
CA LYS A 453 -28.38 26.30 -26.96
C LYS A 453 -29.45 25.55 -26.16
N ASN A 454 -30.16 26.25 -25.27
CA ASN A 454 -31.24 25.74 -24.41
C ASN A 454 -30.79 24.67 -23.38
N ILE A 455 -29.92 25.06 -22.45
CA ILE A 455 -29.50 24.18 -21.35
C ILE A 455 -30.44 24.37 -20.15
N ASP A 456 -31.13 23.30 -19.77
CA ASP A 456 -31.96 23.25 -18.57
C ASP A 456 -31.09 22.88 -17.35
N LEU A 457 -30.89 23.84 -16.44
CA LEU A 457 -30.05 23.67 -15.25
C LEU A 457 -30.63 22.62 -14.28
N PRO A 458 -31.92 22.66 -13.90
CA PRO A 458 -32.57 21.60 -13.14
C PRO A 458 -32.38 20.20 -13.70
N GLN A 459 -32.55 20.00 -15.01
CA GLN A 459 -32.34 18.69 -15.65
C GLN A 459 -30.88 18.26 -15.51
N LEU A 460 -29.94 19.17 -15.77
CA LEU A 460 -28.51 18.88 -15.64
C LEU A 460 -28.10 18.51 -14.21
N GLN A 461 -28.71 19.12 -13.20
CA GLN A 461 -28.52 18.75 -11.79
C GLN A 461 -29.00 17.33 -11.52
N GLN A 462 -30.18 16.94 -12.02
CA GLN A 462 -30.71 15.57 -11.87
C GLN A 462 -29.81 14.54 -12.55
N GLU A 463 -29.31 14.82 -13.75
CA GLU A 463 -28.39 13.94 -14.48
C GLU A 463 -27.06 13.74 -13.73
N ILE A 464 -26.52 14.82 -13.15
CA ILE A 464 -25.31 14.77 -12.32
C ILE A 464 -25.55 13.96 -11.05
N GLN A 465 -26.67 14.18 -10.36
CA GLN A 465 -27.01 13.45 -9.13
C GLN A 465 -27.18 11.94 -9.41
N ALA A 466 -27.96 11.58 -10.43
CA ALA A 466 -28.17 10.19 -10.80
C ALA A 466 -26.86 9.47 -11.14
N ARG A 467 -25.91 10.19 -11.75
CA ARG A 467 -24.57 9.67 -12.02
C ARG A 467 -23.77 9.44 -10.74
N ASP A 468 -23.79 10.38 -9.80
CA ASP A 468 -23.08 10.24 -8.53
C ASP A 468 -23.64 9.10 -7.69
N ASP A 469 -24.97 8.91 -7.67
CA ASP A 469 -25.63 7.79 -7.00
C ASP A 469 -25.17 6.46 -7.60
N LYS A 470 -25.14 6.35 -8.94
CA LYS A 470 -24.64 5.17 -9.64
C LYS A 470 -23.16 4.92 -9.36
N ASP A 471 -22.35 5.96 -9.27
CA ASP A 471 -20.90 5.84 -9.02
C ASP A 471 -20.59 5.44 -7.56
N SER A 472 -21.41 5.89 -6.61
CA SER A 472 -21.22 5.63 -5.18
C SER A 472 -21.83 4.29 -4.72
N SER A 473 -22.80 3.75 -5.47
CA SER A 473 -23.51 2.49 -5.17
C SER A 473 -22.96 1.26 -5.88
N ARG A 474 -21.85 1.37 -6.62
CA ARG A 474 -21.24 0.23 -7.32
C ARG A 474 -20.79 -0.86 -6.34
N ALA A 475 -20.94 -2.12 -6.77
CA ALA A 475 -20.43 -3.26 -6.03
C ALA A 475 -18.89 -3.27 -5.97
N ILE A 476 -18.24 -2.92 -7.09
CA ILE A 476 -16.78 -2.86 -7.21
C ILE A 476 -16.35 -1.40 -7.24
N ALA A 477 -15.39 -1.05 -6.39
CA ALA A 477 -14.74 0.26 -6.38
C ALA A 477 -15.71 1.48 -6.36
N PRO A 478 -16.64 1.56 -5.40
CA PRO A 478 -17.55 2.68 -5.30
C PRO A 478 -16.80 3.99 -5.05
N LEU A 479 -17.29 5.10 -5.61
CA LEU A 479 -16.81 6.44 -5.28
C LEU A 479 -17.04 6.70 -3.80
N ARG A 480 -15.96 6.71 -3.03
CA ARG A 480 -15.98 6.96 -1.58
C ARG A 480 -14.73 7.73 -1.18
N LYS A 481 -14.89 8.63 -0.21
CA LYS A 481 -13.76 9.27 0.44
C LYS A 481 -13.00 8.21 1.25
N ALA A 482 -11.69 8.10 1.06
CA ALA A 482 -10.85 7.28 1.93
C ALA A 482 -10.87 7.86 3.36
N ASP A 483 -10.76 7.02 4.38
CA ASP A 483 -10.89 7.44 5.79
C ASP A 483 -9.87 8.52 6.20
N ASP A 484 -8.69 8.50 5.59
CA ASP A 484 -7.57 9.42 5.79
C ASP A 484 -7.48 10.52 4.72
N ALA A 485 -8.44 10.63 3.80
CA ALA A 485 -8.45 11.67 2.79
C ALA A 485 -8.93 13.02 3.34
N VAL A 486 -8.19 14.08 2.99
CA VAL A 486 -8.57 15.47 3.28
C VAL A 486 -9.63 15.91 2.27
N GLU A 487 -10.79 16.33 2.78
CA GLU A 487 -11.86 16.83 1.93
C GLU A 487 -11.64 18.31 1.58
N VAL A 488 -11.71 18.63 0.29
CA VAL A 488 -11.53 19.99 -0.23
C VAL A 488 -12.76 20.38 -1.05
N ILE A 489 -13.59 21.24 -0.46
CA ILE A 489 -14.79 21.80 -1.11
C ILE A 489 -14.36 22.91 -2.06
N THR A 490 -14.73 22.78 -3.33
CA THR A 490 -14.35 23.71 -4.41
C THR A 490 -15.44 24.74 -4.74
N ASP A 491 -16.58 24.75 -4.03
CA ASP A 491 -17.64 25.73 -4.21
C ASP A 491 -17.12 27.15 -3.96
N GLY A 492 -17.35 28.05 -4.92
CA GLY A 492 -16.92 29.45 -4.82
C GLY A 492 -15.41 29.69 -4.90
N LEU A 493 -14.58 28.65 -5.02
CA LEU A 493 -13.13 28.79 -5.16
C LEU A 493 -12.72 28.81 -6.63
N THR A 494 -11.71 29.63 -6.93
CA THR A 494 -10.98 29.60 -8.18
C THR A 494 -10.07 28.38 -8.25
N ILE A 495 -9.65 27.98 -9.45
CA ILE A 495 -8.70 26.87 -9.63
C ILE A 495 -7.40 27.15 -8.86
N GLU A 496 -6.88 28.37 -8.91
CA GLU A 496 -5.65 28.78 -8.21
C GLU A 496 -5.75 28.63 -6.69
N GLU A 497 -6.88 29.00 -6.09
CA GLU A 497 -7.09 28.83 -4.65
C GLU A 497 -7.12 27.35 -4.25
N VAL A 498 -7.74 26.50 -5.07
CA VAL A 498 -7.76 25.05 -4.82
C VAL A 498 -6.37 24.45 -4.97
N VAL A 499 -5.63 24.83 -6.01
CA VAL A 499 -4.24 24.40 -6.24
C VAL A 499 -3.36 24.81 -5.06
N ALA A 500 -3.42 26.07 -4.62
CA ALA A 500 -2.64 26.58 -3.49
C ALA A 500 -2.94 25.82 -2.18
N LYS A 501 -4.22 25.45 -1.95
CA LYS A 501 -4.59 24.62 -0.79
C LYS A 501 -3.94 23.25 -0.84
N ILE A 502 -3.99 22.57 -1.98
CA ILE A 502 -3.41 21.22 -2.12
C ILE A 502 -1.88 21.27 -1.99
N VAL A 503 -1.23 22.28 -2.58
CA VAL A 503 0.22 22.48 -2.46
C VAL A 503 0.63 22.79 -1.02
N ASN A 504 -0.17 23.54 -0.27
CA ASN A 504 0.10 23.77 1.16
C ASN A 504 -0.02 22.46 1.97
N LEU A 505 -1.06 21.66 1.73
CA LEU A 505 -1.21 20.34 2.37
C LEU A 505 -0.01 19.42 2.10
N TYR A 506 0.51 19.47 0.87
CA TYR A 506 1.73 18.77 0.49
C TYR A 506 2.94 19.28 1.28
N GLN A 507 3.15 20.58 1.33
CA GLN A 507 4.29 21.18 2.03
C GLN A 507 4.26 20.88 3.53
N VAL A 508 3.13 21.02 4.20
CA VAL A 508 3.00 20.70 5.65
C VAL A 508 3.33 19.25 5.96
N SER A 509 3.12 18.35 5.00
CA SER A 509 3.35 16.91 5.17
C SER A 509 4.82 16.52 4.93
N TYR A 510 5.56 17.27 4.11
CA TYR A 510 6.87 16.85 3.57
C TYR A 510 8.01 17.88 3.67
N GLN A 511 7.73 19.15 4.00
CA GLN A 511 8.71 20.24 4.19
C GLN A 511 8.69 20.75 5.62
#